data_AF-X1F0H6-F1
#
_entry.id   AF-X1F0H6-F1
#
_cell.length_a   1.000
_cell.length_b   1.000
_cell.length_c   1.000
_cell.angle_alpha   90.00
_cell.angle_beta   90.00
_cell.angle_gamma   90.00
#
_symmetry.space_group_name_H-M   'P 1'
#
loop_
_entity.id
_entity.type
_entity.pdbx_description
1 polymer ?
#
loop_
_entity_poly.entity_id
_entity_poly.type
_entity_poly.pdbx_seq_one_letter_code
_entity_poly.pdbx_strand_id
1 'polypeptide(L)' 'MNLKEIKELIVLMNENDLNEIEIEKEGSKIRIKKSASGKFETITDQPQIHRLIQTNDI' A
#
# COMPACT_ATOMS: atom_id res chain seq x y z
N MET A 1 8.06 5.24 -5.21
CA MET A 1 6.95 6.22 -5.15
C MET A 1 7.20 7.23 -4.04
N ASN A 2 6.75 8.47 -4.19
CA ASN A 2 6.83 9.53 -3.18
C ASN A 2 5.42 9.97 -2.68
N LEU A 3 5.37 10.82 -1.65
CA LEU A 3 4.11 11.30 -1.07
C LEU A 3 3.24 12.10 -2.05
N LYS A 4 3.86 12.86 -2.97
CA LYS A 4 3.13 13.65 -3.96
C LYS A 4 2.39 12.73 -4.93
N GLU A 5 3.06 11.71 -5.44
CA GLU A 5 2.46 10.67 -6.30
C GLU A 5 1.27 10.00 -5.58
N ILE A 6 1.41 9.63 -4.30
CA ILE A 6 0.31 9.01 -3.54
C ILE A 6 -0.90 9.93 -3.40
N LYS A 7 -0.69 11.23 -3.17
CA LYS A 7 -1.80 12.21 -3.07
C LYS A 7 -2.53 12.37 -4.40
N GLU A 8 -1.80 12.42 -5.50
CA GLU A 8 -2.40 12.51 -6.85
C GLU A 8 -3.27 11.27 -7.14
N LEU A 9 -2.83 10.09 -6.73
CA LEU A 9 -3.62 8.87 -6.86
C LEU A 9 -4.90 8.88 -6.03
N ILE A 10 -4.84 9.40 -4.80
CA ILE A 10 -6.04 9.58 -3.96
C ILE A 10 -7.04 10.54 -4.60
N VAL A 11 -6.57 11.63 -5.23
CA VAL A 11 -7.42 12.55 -5.98
C VAL A 11 -8.09 11.83 -7.13
N LEU A 12 -7.33 11.10 -7.95
CA LEU A 12 -7.88 10.31 -9.05
C LEU A 12 -8.91 9.27 -8.59
N MET A 13 -8.67 8.61 -7.45
CA MET A 13 -9.64 7.68 -6.87
C MET A 13 -10.95 8.38 -6.50
N ASN A 14 -10.90 9.59 -5.94
CA ASN A 14 -12.11 10.32 -5.57
C ASN A 14 -12.85 10.90 -6.78
N GLU A 15 -12.14 11.41 -7.79
CA GLU A 15 -12.75 11.98 -9.00
C GLU A 15 -13.46 10.94 -9.85
N ASN A 16 -13.01 9.68 -9.79
CA ASN A 16 -13.54 8.58 -10.60
C ASN A 16 -14.31 7.54 -9.76
N ASP A 17 -14.65 7.86 -8.51
CA ASP A 17 -15.34 6.97 -7.57
C ASP A 17 -14.71 5.56 -7.46
N LEU A 18 -13.37 5.51 -7.51
CA LEU A 18 -12.62 4.27 -7.38
C LEU A 18 -12.47 3.88 -5.91
N ASN A 19 -12.81 2.63 -5.63
CA ASN A 19 -12.60 2.04 -4.32
C ASN A 19 -11.21 1.40 -4.17
N GLU A 20 -10.51 1.14 -5.28
CA GLU A 20 -9.21 0.50 -5.29
C GLU A 20 -8.37 0.93 -6.49
N ILE A 21 -7.07 1.09 -6.28
CA ILE A 21 -6.08 1.26 -7.35
C ILE A 21 -4.82 0.46 -7.02
N GLU A 22 -4.26 -0.18 -8.03
CA GLU A 22 -3.04 -0.97 -7.93
C GLU A 22 -2.02 -0.48 -8.94
N ILE A 23 -0.78 -0.28 -8.46
CA ILE A 23 0.31 0.27 -9.26
C ILE A 23 1.57 -0.53 -8.97
N GLU A 24 2.26 -0.89 -10.05
CA GLU A 24 3.58 -1.50 -9.99
C GLU A 24 4.59 -0.56 -10.65
N LYS A 25 5.63 -0.19 -9.91
CA LYS A 25 6.70 0.68 -10.40
C LYS A 25 8.03 0.18 -9.83
N GLU A 26 9.00 -0.08 -10.71
CA GLU A 26 10.35 -0.51 -10.34
C GLU A 26 10.36 -1.77 -9.44
N GLY A 27 9.47 -2.73 -9.71
CA GLY A 27 9.32 -3.95 -8.91
C GLY A 27 8.67 -3.75 -7.53
N SER A 28 8.27 -2.52 -7.20
CA SER A 28 7.45 -2.22 -6.02
C SER A 28 5.98 -2.19 -6.40
N LYS A 29 5.18 -3.03 -5.75
CA LYS A 29 3.73 -3.09 -5.93
C LYS A 29 3.01 -2.44 -4.74
N ILE A 30 2.18 -1.45 -5.03
CA ILE A 30 1.36 -0.75 -4.03
C ILE A 30 -0.10 -0.81 -4.47
N ARG A 31 -0.95 -1.21 -3.54
CA ARG A 31 -2.39 -1.24 -3.69
C ARG A 31 -3.01 -0.32 -2.65
N ILE A 32 -3.82 0.64 -3.10
CA ILE A 32 -4.53 1.59 -2.25
C ILE A 32 -6.01 1.25 -2.28
N LYS A 33 -6.61 1.00 -1.11
CA LYS A 33 -8.05 0.72 -0.96
C LYS A 33 -8.72 1.83 -0.17
N LYS A 34 -9.85 2.31 -0.65
CA LYS A 34 -10.75 3.21 0.06
C LYS A 34 -11.75 2.36 0.83
N SER A 35 -11.67 2.42 2.15
CA SER A 35 -12.65 1.77 3.03
C SER A 35 -13.99 2.50 3.00
N ALA A 36 -15.07 1.82 3.40
CA ALA A 36 -16.40 2.43 3.56
C ALA A 36 -16.39 3.62 4.55
N SER A 37 -15.40 3.70 5.44
CA SER A 37 -15.22 4.83 6.38
C SER A 37 -14.52 6.05 5.76
N GLY A 38 -14.16 5.99 4.47
CA GLY A 38 -13.40 7.04 3.78
C GLY A 38 -11.90 7.05 4.10
N LYS A 39 -11.42 6.12 4.94
CA LYS A 39 -9.99 5.92 5.19
C LYS A 39 -9.36 5.15 4.04
N PHE A 40 -8.12 5.52 3.69
CA PHE A 40 -7.31 4.81 2.70
C PHE A 40 -6.34 3.86 3.41
N GLU A 41 -6.28 2.63 2.94
CA GLU A 41 -5.34 1.61 3.39
C GLU A 41 -4.39 1.26 2.25
N THR A 42 -3.09 1.24 2.54
CA THR A 42 -2.04 0.85 1.61
C THR A 42 -1.57 -0.56 1.92
N ILE A 43 -1.64 -1.44 0.93
CA ILE A 43 -1.05 -2.78 0.97
C ILE A 43 0.19 -2.75 0.08
N THR A 44 1.35 -2.98 0.67
CA THR A 44 2.60 -3.13 -0.07
C THR A 44 3.01 -4.60 -0.02
N ASP A 45 3.16 -5.24 -1.17
CA ASP A 45 3.80 -6.55 -1.27
C ASP A 45 5.31 -6.35 -1.11
N GLN A 46 5.76 -6.13 0.14
CA GLN A 46 7.14 -6.40 0.48
C GLN A 46 7.23 -7.87 0.93
N PRO A 47 8.19 -8.66 0.42
CA PRO A 47 8.48 -9.95 1.02
C PRO A 47 8.90 -9.69 2.46
N GLN A 48 8.00 -10.03 3.38
CA GLN A 48 8.25 -9.92 4.79
C GLN A 48 9.35 -10.93 5.09
N ILE A 49 10.62 -10.51 5.15
CA ILE A 49 11.68 -11.31 5.77
C ILE A 49 11.28 -11.41 7.23
N HIS A 50 10.48 -12.44 7.52
CA HIS A 50 10.05 -12.80 8.85
C HIS A 50 11.31 -13.00 9.67
N ARG A 51 11.43 -12.20 10.72
CA ARG A 51 12.47 -12.18 11.75
C ARG A 51 12.77 -13.61 12.24
N LEU A 52 13.76 -14.27 11.64
CA LEU A 52 14.33 -15.53 12.13
C LEU A 52 15.33 -15.24 13.26
N ILE A 53 14.84 -14.75 14.40
CA ILE A 53 15.54 -14.91 15.69
C ILE A 53 14.47 -15.06 16.77
N GLN A 54 13.90 -16.26 16.90
CA GLN A 54 13.60 -16.77 18.23
C GLN A 54 14.90 -17.44 18.67
N THR A 55 15.70 -16.70 19.43
CA THR A 55 16.86 -17.24 20.12
C THR A 55 16.35 -18.35 21.03
N ASN A 56 16.75 -19.58 20.70
CA ASN A 56 16.96 -20.58 21.73
C ASN A 56 18.01 -20.01 22.67
N ASP A 57 17.61 -19.58 23.86
CA ASP A 57 18.51 -19.43 24.99
C ASP A 57 17.80 -19.99 26.24
N ILE A 58 18.14 -21.25 26.49
CA ILE A 58 18.34 -21.98 27.76
C ILE A 58 17.17 -22.06 28.75
#